data_AF-A0A529W9Z7-F1
#
_entry.id   AF-A0A529W9Z7-F1
#
_cell.length_a   1.000
_cell.length_b   1.000
_cell.length_c   1.000
_cell.angle_alpha   90.00
_cell.angle_beta   90.00
_cell.angle_gamma   90.00
#
_symmetry.space_group_name_H-M   'P 1'
#
loop_
_entity.id
_entity.type
_entity.pdbx_description
1 polymer ?
#
loop_
_entity_poly.entity_id
_entity_poly.type
_entity_poly.pdbx_seq_one_letter_code
_entity_poly.pdbx_strand_id
1 'polypeptide(L)' 'LLDRTPNPSREDVVEALSGNICRCTGYEPIIQAVLVAARANSQNAA' A
#
# COMPACT_ATOMS: atom_id res chain seq x y z
N LEU A 1 -5.15 5.33 2.75
CA LEU A 1 -3.74 5.74 2.56
C LEU A 1 -3.58 6.48 1.24
N LEU A 2 -3.81 5.81 0.09
CA LEU A 2 -3.50 6.33 -1.24
C LEU A 2 -4.22 7.64 -1.62
N ASP A 3 -5.42 7.90 -1.09
CA ASP A 3 -6.11 9.18 -1.32
C ASP A 3 -5.39 10.39 -0.70
N ARG A 4 -4.61 10.17 0.36
CA ARG A 4 -3.91 11.22 1.12
C ARG A 4 -2.41 11.25 0.80
N THR A 5 -1.83 10.09 0.56
CA THR A 5 -0.42 9.89 0.22
C THR A 5 -0.35 9.06 -1.06
N PRO A 6 -0.45 9.68 -2.26
CA PRO A 6 -0.52 8.95 -3.53
C PRO A 6 0.72 8.13 -3.87
N ASN A 7 1.89 8.53 -3.36
CA ASN A 7 3.16 7.82 -3.53
C ASN A 7 3.77 7.50 -2.15
N PRO A 8 3.22 6.53 -1.40
CA PRO A 8 3.70 6.17 -0.08
C PRO A 8 5.02 5.39 -0.16
N SER A 9 5.85 5.53 0.87
CA SER A 9 6.97 4.62 1.10
C SER A 9 6.48 3.23 1.54
N ARG A 10 7.38 2.24 1.57
CA ARG A 10 7.02 0.91 2.11
C ARG A 10 6.67 1.01 3.59
N GLU A 11 7.38 1.84 4.33
CA GLU A 11 7.18 2.10 5.75
C GLU A 11 5.80 2.70 6.01
N ASP A 12 5.36 3.66 5.18
CA ASP A 12 4.01 4.24 5.26
C ASP A 12 2.92 3.18 5.05
N VAL A 13 3.13 2.23 4.13
CA VAL A 13 2.20 1.13 3.87
C VAL A 13 2.13 0.19 5.06
N VAL A 14 3.28 -0.16 5.65
CA VAL A 14 3.34 -1.03 6.84
C VAL A 14 2.61 -0.38 8.02
N GLU A 15 2.87 0.89 8.28
CA GLU A 15 2.23 1.63 9.36
C GLU A 15 0.71 1.71 9.15
N ALA A 16 0.27 2.01 7.93
CA ALA A 16 -1.15 2.04 7.59
C ALA A 16 -1.86 0.68 7.71
N LEU A 17 -1.11 -0.43 7.58
CA LEU A 17 -1.62 -1.79 7.71
C LEU A 17 -1.56 -2.33 9.15
N SER A 18 -0.84 -1.68 10.07
CA SER A 18 -0.59 -2.16 11.44
C SER A 18 -1.86 -2.52 12.22
N GLY A 19 -2.98 -1.83 11.95
CA GLY A 19 -4.29 -2.08 12.56
C GLY A 19 -5.13 -3.18 11.89
N ASN A 20 -4.66 -3.80 10.80
CA ASN A 20 -5.43 -4.78 10.02
C ASN A 20 -4.82 -6.18 10.19
N ILE A 21 -5.45 -7.02 11.01
CA ILE A 21 -4.92 -8.37 11.29
C ILE A 21 -5.16 -9.31 10.11
N CYS A 22 -4.10 -9.94 9.62
CA CYS A 22 -4.14 -11.01 8.63
C CYS A 22 -3.47 -12.28 9.16
N ARG A 23 -4.10 -13.44 8.99
CA ARG A 23 -3.58 -14.74 9.47
C ARG A 23 -2.90 -15.58 8.39
N CYS A 24 -3.12 -15.27 7.11
CA CYS A 24 -2.76 -16.18 6.02
C CYS A 24 -1.52 -15.71 5.23
N THR A 25 -1.45 -14.42 4.87
CA THR A 25 -0.52 -13.95 3.83
C THR A 25 0.88 -13.60 4.35
N GLY A 26 1.03 -13.35 5.65
CA GLY A 26 2.26 -12.78 6.21
C GLY A 26 2.54 -11.34 5.78
N TYR A 27 1.52 -10.61 5.29
CA TYR A 27 1.53 -9.20 4.88
C TYR A 27 2.33 -8.82 3.64
N GLU A 28 3.45 -9.49 3.32
CA GLU A 28 4.30 -9.09 2.18
C GLU A 28 3.51 -8.96 0.86
N PRO A 29 2.64 -9.92 0.47
CA PRO A 29 1.86 -9.77 -0.76
C PRO A 29 0.91 -8.57 -0.76
N ILE A 30 0.35 -8.20 0.41
CA ILE A 30 -0.56 -7.06 0.56
C ILE A 30 0.24 -5.75 0.43
N ILE A 31 1.40 -5.67 1.08
CA ILE A 31 2.30 -4.52 0.98
C ILE A 31 2.68 -4.27 -0.48
N GLN A 32 3.10 -5.32 -1.21
CA GLN A 32 3.44 -5.21 -2.62
C GLN A 32 2.25 -4.76 -3.48
N ALA A 33 1.05 -5.30 -3.23
CA ALA A 33 -0.14 -4.91 -3.97
C ALA A 33 -0.48 -3.41 -3.79
N VAL A 34 -0.34 -2.87 -2.58
CA VAL A 34 -0.56 -1.44 -2.31
C VAL A 34 0.45 -0.57 -3.05
N LEU A 35 1.74 -0.96 -3.05
CA LEU A 35 2.79 -0.23 -3.78
C LEU A 35 2.57 -0.24 -5.29
N VAL A 36 2.12 -1.38 -5.85
CA VAL A 36 1.74 -1.47 -7.26
C VAL A 36 0.54 -0.57 -7.57
N ALA A 37 -0.49 -0.58 -6.73
CA ALA A 37 -1.65 0.28 -6.89
C ALA A 37 -1.28 1.77 -6.84
N ALA A 38 -0.36 2.18 -5.94
CA ALA A 38 0.13 3.55 -5.86
C ALA A 38 0.80 4.01 -7.18
N ARG A 39 1.62 3.14 -7.77
CA ARG A 39 2.27 3.41 -9.07
C ARG A 39 1.23 3.49 -10.20
N ALA A 40 0.26 2.58 -10.24
CA ALA A 40 -0.78 2.58 -11.26
C ALA A 40 -1.70 3.82 -11.15
N ASN A 41 -2.07 4.24 -9.94
CA ASN A 41 -2.83 5.47 -9.72
C ASN A 41 -2.08 6.72 -10.19
N SER A 42 -0.75 6.74 -10.02
CA SER A 42 0.09 7.83 -10.52
C SER A 42 0.13 7.88 -12.05
N GLN A 43 -0.03 6.74 -12.73
CA GLN A 43 -0.08 6.65 -14.21
C GLN A 43 -1.44 7.06 -14.78
N ASN A 44 -2.53 6.85 -14.03
CA ASN A 44 -3.88 7.22 -14.45
C ASN A 44 -4.22 8.71 -14.23
N ALA A 45 -3.40 9.42 -13.44
CA ALA A 45 -3.58 10.85 -13.15
C ALA A 45 -2.79 11.78 -14.09
N ALA A 46 -2.01 11.22 -15.02
CA ALA A 46 -1.25 11.91 -16.06
C ALA A 46 -1.97 11.82 -17.42
#